data_AF-A0A158M6U7-F1
#
_entry.id   AF-A0A158M6U7-F1
#
_cell.length_a   1.000
_cell.length_b   1.000
_cell.length_c   1.000
_cell.angle_alpha   90.00
_cell.angle_beta   90.00
_cell.angle_gamma   90.00
#
_symmetry.space_group_name_H-M   'P 1'
#
loop_
_entity.id
_entity.type
_entity.pdbx_description
1 polymer ?
#
loop_
_entity_poly.entity_id
_entity_poly.type
_entity_poly.pdbx_seq_one_letter_code
_entity_poly.pdbx_strand_id
1 'polypeptide(L)'
;MPERSWPRVEIAYACVDMDGRLIDFMATYAQGIVLAGVGDGNATADAILALDRAVAAGLVVVRATRTGSGRVARNIEVDDDGHGTLAAGELSPQKARILLTLGLMQSQDPVALQQLFNHYGQAREHIYAKAVPLV
;
A
#
# COMPACT_ATOMS: atom_id res chain seq x y z
N MET A 1 -2.80 12.28 -28.54
CA MET A 1 -3.51 11.77 -27.35
C MET A 1 -3.48 12.87 -26.30
N PRO A 2 -4.60 13.26 -25.67
CA PRO A 2 -4.51 14.18 -24.54
C PRO A 2 -3.64 13.53 -23.45
N GLU A 3 -2.76 14.30 -22.82
CA GLU A 3 -1.88 13.83 -21.74
C GLU A 3 -2.73 13.49 -20.51
N ARG A 4 -3.19 12.23 -20.43
CA ARG A 4 -3.78 11.71 -19.20
C ARG A 4 -2.65 11.56 -18.18
N SER A 5 -2.51 12.55 -17.29
CA SER A 5 -1.57 12.50 -16.18
C SER A 5 -2.04 11.41 -15.20
N TRP A 6 -1.22 10.37 -15.01
CA TRP A 6 -1.50 9.29 -14.07
C TRP A 6 -1.20 9.76 -12.64
N PRO A 7 -1.99 9.36 -11.62
CA PRO A 7 -1.65 9.63 -10.22
C PRO A 7 -0.21 9.21 -9.92
N ARG A 8 0.57 10.10 -9.32
CA ARG A 8 1.92 9.81 -8.85
C ARG A 8 1.82 9.04 -7.55
N VAL A 9 2.31 7.81 -7.58
CA VAL A 9 2.47 6.96 -6.40
C VAL A 9 3.93 6.62 -6.21
N GLU A 10 4.45 6.90 -5.03
CA GLU A 10 5.83 6.62 -4.65
C GLU A 10 5.97 5.39 -3.76
N ILE A 11 7.19 4.87 -3.61
CA ILE A 11 7.50 3.78 -2.68
C ILE A 11 8.53 4.26 -1.67
N ALA A 12 8.13 4.28 -0.39
CA ALA A 12 9.02 4.55 0.74
C ALA A 12 9.63 3.22 1.21
N TYR A 13 10.95 3.05 1.09
CA TYR A 13 11.61 1.82 1.51
C TYR A 13 12.04 1.89 2.97
N ALA A 14 11.40 1.11 3.85
CA ALA A 14 11.74 1.09 5.27
C ALA A 14 13.14 0.52 5.48
N CYS A 15 13.91 1.10 6.38
CA CYS A 15 15.22 0.63 6.83
C CYS A 15 15.47 0.98 8.30
N VAL A 16 16.58 0.48 8.86
CA VAL A 16 17.01 0.87 10.21
C VAL A 16 17.29 2.37 10.23
N ASP A 17 16.91 3.03 11.33
CA ASP A 17 17.05 4.47 11.54
C ASP A 17 16.42 5.35 10.46
N MET A 18 15.39 4.83 9.75
CA MET A 18 14.62 5.62 8.80
C MET A 18 13.94 6.79 9.53
N ASP A 19 14.16 8.01 9.02
CA ASP A 19 13.46 9.22 9.45
C ASP A 19 12.27 9.55 8.51
N GLY A 20 11.61 10.68 8.76
CA GLY A 20 10.47 11.14 7.97
C GLY A 20 10.80 11.91 6.69
N ARG A 21 12.05 12.31 6.45
CA ARG A 21 12.36 13.37 5.47
C ARG A 21 12.02 12.99 4.03
N LEU A 22 12.31 11.76 3.65
CA LEU A 22 11.97 11.27 2.32
C LEU A 22 10.46 11.15 2.14
N ILE A 23 9.73 10.72 3.17
CA ILE A 23 8.27 10.63 3.14
C ILE A 23 7.66 12.02 3.00
N ASP A 24 8.11 12.99 3.79
CA ASP A 24 7.66 14.38 3.71
C ASP A 24 7.96 14.99 2.33
N PHE A 25 9.12 14.70 1.73
CA PHE A 25 9.46 15.14 0.38
C PHE A 25 8.56 14.51 -0.69
N MET A 26 8.31 13.19 -0.60
CA MET A 26 7.37 12.51 -1.51
C MET A 26 5.95 13.11 -1.40
N ALA A 27 5.53 13.47 -0.20
CA ALA A 27 4.22 14.04 0.06
C ALA A 27 4.00 15.42 -0.61
N THR A 28 5.06 16.12 -1.04
CA THR A 28 4.89 17.42 -1.73
C THR A 28 4.41 17.29 -3.17
N TYR A 29 4.44 16.09 -3.76
CA TYR A 29 4.12 15.91 -5.18
C TYR A 29 3.36 14.62 -5.52
N ALA A 30 3.37 13.62 -4.62
CA ALA A 30 2.64 12.37 -4.82
C ALA A 30 1.16 12.51 -4.41
N GLN A 31 0.32 11.63 -4.96
CA GLN A 31 -1.06 11.42 -4.51
C GLN A 31 -1.21 10.14 -3.67
N GLY A 32 -0.18 9.30 -3.63
CA GLY A 32 -0.13 8.14 -2.76
C GLY A 32 1.30 7.67 -2.48
N ILE A 33 1.47 6.96 -1.36
CA ILE A 33 2.74 6.38 -0.93
C ILE A 33 2.51 4.92 -0.57
N VAL A 34 3.35 4.05 -1.09
CA VAL A 34 3.43 2.65 -0.65
C VAL A 34 4.64 2.51 0.26
N LEU A 35 4.41 2.13 1.51
CA LEU A 35 5.49 1.75 2.42
C LEU A 35 5.94 0.32 2.07
N ALA A 36 7.19 0.14 1.65
CA ALA A 36 7.85 -1.15 1.66
C ALA A 36 8.41 -1.42 3.07
N GLY A 37 7.50 -1.79 3.97
CA GLY A 37 7.77 -1.92 5.40
C GLY A 37 8.61 -3.14 5.76
N VAL A 38 9.09 -3.19 7.01
CA VAL A 38 9.72 -4.38 7.59
C VAL A 38 8.65 -5.35 8.09
N GLY A 39 8.92 -6.67 8.07
CA GLY A 39 8.02 -7.68 8.63
C GLY A 39 6.60 -7.59 8.06
N ASP A 40 5.60 -7.44 8.95
CA ASP A 40 4.18 -7.24 8.63
C ASP A 40 3.85 -5.79 8.18
N GLY A 41 4.74 -5.18 7.39
CA GLY A 41 4.57 -3.83 6.84
C GLY A 41 4.73 -2.70 7.87
N ASN A 42 5.66 -2.84 8.81
CA ASN A 42 5.94 -1.85 9.86
C ASN A 42 7.11 -0.90 9.46
N ALA A 43 7.34 0.16 10.23
CA ALA A 43 8.47 1.09 10.09
C ALA A 43 8.88 1.68 11.46
N THR A 44 9.86 2.57 11.47
CA THR A 44 10.23 3.34 12.67
C THR A 44 9.11 4.30 13.07
N ALA A 45 9.05 4.70 14.34
CA ALA A 45 8.04 5.66 14.82
C ALA A 45 8.09 6.98 14.04
N ASP A 46 9.28 7.50 13.73
CA ASP A 46 9.44 8.73 12.96
C ASP A 46 8.90 8.61 11.53
N ALA A 47 9.08 7.45 10.90
CA ALA A 47 8.51 7.17 9.59
C ALA A 47 6.99 7.04 9.64
N ILE A 48 6.43 6.37 10.66
CA ILE A 48 4.97 6.29 10.87
C ILE A 48 4.39 7.70 11.06
N LEU A 49 4.99 8.54 11.90
CA LEU A 49 4.56 9.93 12.08
C LEU A 49 4.61 10.74 10.77
N ALA A 50 5.55 10.45 9.87
CA ALA A 50 5.62 11.08 8.55
C ALA A 50 4.52 10.57 7.61
N LEU A 51 4.19 9.28 7.68
CA LEU A 51 3.05 8.72 6.95
C LEU A 51 1.72 9.30 7.45
N ASP A 52 1.56 9.50 8.75
CA ASP A 52 0.37 10.15 9.34
C ASP A 52 0.21 11.58 8.81
N ARG A 53 1.32 12.34 8.70
CA ARG A 53 1.30 13.66 8.06
C ARG A 53 0.89 13.58 6.59
N ALA A 54 1.37 12.59 5.84
CA ALA A 54 0.98 12.39 4.45
C ALA A 54 -0.51 12.06 4.33
N VAL A 55 -1.04 11.19 5.18
CA VAL A 55 -2.49 10.88 5.26
C VAL A 55 -3.29 12.14 5.60
N ALA A 56 -2.86 12.92 6.59
CA ALA A 56 -3.50 14.18 6.96
C ALA A 56 -3.48 15.23 5.83
N ALA A 57 -2.48 15.17 4.94
CA ALA A 57 -2.40 15.98 3.72
C ALA A 57 -3.25 15.45 2.55
N GLY A 58 -3.99 14.35 2.75
CA GLY A 58 -4.90 13.77 1.76
C GLY A 58 -4.26 12.74 0.83
N LEU A 59 -3.03 12.29 1.09
CA LEU A 59 -2.42 11.20 0.33
C LEU A 59 -2.95 9.86 0.82
N VAL A 60 -3.09 8.92 -0.12
CA VAL A 60 -3.40 7.53 0.24
C VAL A 60 -2.11 6.78 0.55
N VAL A 61 -2.01 6.26 1.77
CA VAL A 61 -0.87 5.45 2.21
C VAL A 61 -1.24 3.98 2.24
N VAL A 62 -0.42 3.14 1.61
CA VAL A 62 -0.57 1.67 1.61
C VAL A 62 0.65 1.02 2.26
N ARG A 63 0.45 0.19 3.26
CA ARG A 63 1.50 -0.66 3.83
C ARG A 63 1.64 -1.95 3.03
N ALA A 64 2.82 -2.15 2.48
CA ALA A 64 3.31 -3.39 1.89
C ALA A 64 4.58 -3.83 2.65
N THR A 65 5.24 -4.91 2.21
CA THR A 65 6.45 -5.40 2.88
C THR A 65 7.61 -5.61 1.93
N ARG A 66 8.82 -5.31 2.41
CA ARG A 66 10.09 -5.50 1.69
C ARG A 66 10.65 -6.92 1.83
N THR A 67 10.03 -7.79 2.62
CA THR A 67 10.50 -9.17 2.90
C THR A 67 10.53 -10.07 1.66
N GLY A 68 9.87 -9.67 0.57
CA GLY A 68 9.82 -10.41 -0.70
C GLY A 68 8.67 -11.41 -0.80
N SER A 69 8.19 -11.94 0.33
CA SER A 69 6.99 -12.77 0.44
C SER A 69 6.30 -12.57 1.80
N GLY A 70 5.06 -13.03 1.90
CA GLY A 70 4.21 -12.87 3.08
C GLY A 70 3.10 -11.83 2.87
N ARG A 71 2.18 -11.79 3.83
CA ARG A 71 1.00 -10.93 3.82
C ARG A 71 1.18 -9.79 4.82
N VAL A 72 0.90 -8.57 4.39
CA VAL A 72 0.64 -7.44 5.30
C VAL A 72 -0.80 -7.50 5.75
N ALA A 73 -1.01 -7.79 7.03
CA ALA A 73 -2.34 -7.87 7.63
C ALA A 73 -2.81 -6.49 8.11
N ARG A 74 -4.12 -6.25 7.95
CA ARG A 74 -4.76 -5.02 8.41
C ARG A 74 -5.07 -5.10 9.90
N ASN A 75 -4.76 -4.05 10.68
CA ASN A 75 -5.05 -3.95 12.11
C ASN A 75 -4.50 -5.11 12.96
N ILE A 76 -3.31 -5.61 12.64
CA ILE A 76 -2.63 -6.63 13.45
C ILE A 76 -1.45 -5.99 14.18
N GLU A 77 -0.34 -5.77 13.49
CA GLU A 77 0.86 -5.15 14.08
C GLU A 77 0.80 -3.61 14.09
N VAL A 78 -0.02 -3.02 13.21
CA VAL A 78 -0.21 -1.57 13.06
C VAL A 78 -1.71 -1.26 13.05
N ASP A 79 -2.12 -0.21 13.77
CA ASP A 79 -3.50 0.29 13.78
C ASP A 79 -3.79 1.09 12.51
N ASP A 80 -4.12 0.38 11.42
CA ASP A 80 -4.40 1.01 10.12
C ASP A 80 -5.59 1.98 10.18
N ASP A 81 -6.60 1.69 10.99
CA ASP A 81 -7.75 2.58 11.17
C ASP A 81 -7.35 3.88 11.85
N GLY A 82 -6.54 3.80 12.91
CA GLY A 82 -6.02 4.98 13.61
C GLY A 82 -5.09 5.83 12.76
N HIS A 83 -4.23 5.21 11.96
CA HIS A 83 -3.28 5.89 11.06
C HIS A 83 -3.88 6.30 9.71
N GLY A 84 -5.07 5.80 9.37
CA GLY A 84 -5.69 6.01 8.05
C GLY A 84 -4.94 5.33 6.90
N THR A 85 -4.20 4.25 7.19
CA THR A 85 -3.44 3.49 6.19
C THR A 85 -4.25 2.32 5.62
N LEU A 86 -3.84 1.86 4.44
CA LEU A 86 -4.37 0.66 3.80
C LEU A 86 -3.38 -0.50 3.92
N ALA A 87 -3.85 -1.74 3.95
CA ALA A 87 -2.99 -2.92 3.91
C ALA A 87 -2.96 -3.53 2.50
N ALA A 88 -1.76 -3.80 1.97
CA ALA A 88 -1.57 -4.33 0.63
C ALA A 88 -1.90 -5.83 0.49
N GLY A 89 -2.10 -6.54 1.60
CA GLY A 89 -2.18 -7.99 1.60
C GLY A 89 -0.85 -8.60 1.15
N GLU A 90 -0.88 -9.48 0.16
CA GLU A 90 0.27 -10.21 -0.37
C GLU A 90 0.96 -9.51 -1.54
N LEU A 91 0.49 -8.31 -1.91
CA LEU A 91 1.15 -7.56 -2.98
C LEU A 91 2.49 -7.03 -2.51
N SER A 92 3.52 -7.31 -3.31
CA SER A 92 4.80 -6.62 -3.16
C SER A 92 4.63 -5.10 -3.38
N PRO A 93 5.52 -4.26 -2.83
CA PRO A 93 5.41 -2.81 -2.92
C PRO A 93 5.23 -2.30 -4.36
N GLN A 94 5.95 -2.88 -5.31
CA GLN A 94 5.82 -2.53 -6.73
C GLN A 94 4.46 -2.91 -7.33
N LYS A 95 3.84 -4.01 -6.91
CA LYS A 95 2.50 -4.41 -7.35
C LYS A 95 1.42 -3.54 -6.67
N ALA A 96 1.58 -3.27 -5.38
CA ALA A 96 0.71 -2.38 -4.62
C ALA A 96 0.69 -0.96 -5.22
N ARG A 97 1.85 -0.45 -5.66
CA ARG A 97 1.95 0.82 -6.38
C ARG A 97 1.10 0.85 -7.64
N ILE A 98 1.16 -0.21 -8.45
CA ILE A 98 0.36 -0.31 -9.69
C ILE A 98 -1.13 -0.30 -9.34
N LEU A 99 -1.55 -1.12 -8.38
CA LEU A 99 -2.96 -1.20 -7.98
C LEU A 99 -3.46 0.13 -7.39
N LEU A 100 -2.67 0.79 -6.54
CA LEU A 100 -3.02 2.09 -5.97
C LEU A 100 -3.14 3.16 -7.06
N THR A 101 -2.23 3.16 -8.05
CA THR A 101 -2.31 4.10 -9.18
C THR A 101 -3.63 3.93 -9.93
N LEU A 102 -4.03 2.69 -10.22
CA LEU A 102 -5.30 2.38 -10.91
C LEU A 102 -6.52 2.68 -10.04
N GLY A 103 -6.42 2.48 -8.72
CA GLY A 103 -7.47 2.82 -7.76
C GLY A 103 -7.70 4.33 -7.69
N LEU A 104 -6.63 5.12 -7.59
CA LEU A 104 -6.67 6.58 -7.54
C LEU A 104 -7.22 7.24 -8.81
N MET A 105 -7.20 6.53 -9.95
CA MET A 105 -7.88 6.97 -11.17
C MET A 105 -9.40 6.86 -11.09
N GLN A 106 -9.93 6.08 -10.13
CA GLN A 106 -11.36 5.81 -9.96
C GLN A 106 -11.94 6.45 -8.70
N SER A 107 -11.20 6.44 -7.59
CA SER A 107 -11.66 6.95 -6.30
C SER A 107 -10.50 7.35 -5.38
N GLN A 108 -10.75 8.31 -4.49
CA GLN A 108 -9.89 8.63 -3.36
C GLN A 108 -10.45 8.11 -2.02
N ASP A 109 -11.61 7.44 -2.03
CA ASP A 109 -12.21 6.86 -0.83
C ASP A 109 -11.34 5.70 -0.27
N PRO A 110 -10.78 5.82 0.95
CA PRO A 110 -9.95 4.79 1.55
C PRO A 110 -10.67 3.45 1.69
N VAL A 111 -11.99 3.45 1.92
CA VAL A 111 -12.76 2.20 2.06
C VAL A 111 -12.84 1.46 0.73
N ALA A 112 -13.22 2.15 -0.34
CA ALA A 112 -13.22 1.57 -1.69
C ALA A 112 -11.82 1.10 -2.12
N LEU A 113 -10.78 1.86 -1.80
CA LEU A 113 -9.40 1.49 -2.09
C LEU A 113 -8.95 0.25 -1.29
N GLN A 114 -9.30 0.15 -0.01
CA GLN A 114 -9.03 -1.07 0.78
C GLN A 114 -9.77 -2.27 0.19
N GLN A 115 -11.01 -2.11 -0.26
CA GLN A 115 -11.76 -3.19 -0.92
C GLN A 115 -11.08 -3.66 -2.21
N LEU A 116 -10.49 -2.74 -2.98
CA LEU A 116 -9.69 -3.07 -4.16
C LEU A 116 -8.49 -3.94 -3.79
N PHE A 117 -7.76 -3.57 -2.73
CA PHE A 117 -6.65 -4.37 -2.19
C PHE A 117 -7.12 -5.72 -1.63
N ASN A 118 -8.28 -5.78 -0.99
CA ASN A 118 -8.84 -7.03 -0.51
C ASN A 118 -9.20 -7.98 -1.66
N HIS A 119 -9.66 -7.46 -2.79
CA HIS A 119 -10.04 -8.26 -3.95
C HIS A 119 -8.82 -8.72 -4.79
N TYR A 120 -7.89 -7.82 -5.08
CA TYR A 120 -6.75 -8.10 -5.98
C TYR A 120 -5.44 -8.43 -5.25
N GLY A 121 -5.37 -8.22 -3.94
CA GLY A 121 -4.16 -8.33 -3.15
C GLY A 121 -3.99 -9.63 -2.35
N GLN A 122 -4.85 -10.62 -2.56
CA GLN A 122 -4.68 -11.95 -1.97
C GLN A 122 -3.98 -12.89 -2.96
N ALA A 123 -3.17 -13.84 -2.49
CA ALA A 123 -2.76 -14.94 -3.35
C ALA A 123 -4.00 -15.76 -3.73
N ARG A 124 -4.00 -16.20 -4.98
CA ARG A 124 -5.09 -16.98 -5.56
C ARG A 124 -5.02 -18.41 -5.04
N GLU A 125 -5.53 -18.67 -3.85
CA GLU A 125 -5.81 -20.06 -3.41
C GLU A 125 -6.94 -20.70 -4.24
N HIS A 126 -7.70 -19.91 -5.01
CA HIS A 126 -8.90 -20.36 -5.71
C HIS A 126 -8.68 -20.92 -7.13
N ILE A 127 -7.44 -21.02 -7.63
CA ILE A 127 -7.21 -21.60 -8.99
C ILE A 127 -7.11 -23.14 -8.94
N TYR A 128 -6.84 -23.75 -7.78
CA TYR A 128 -6.71 -25.21 -7.67
C TYR A 128 -7.93 -25.94 -7.10
N ALA A 129 -8.96 -25.23 -6.60
CA ALA A 129 -10.15 -25.85 -6.01
C ALA A 129 -11.21 -26.31 -7.04
N LYS A 130 -10.97 -26.11 -8.35
CA LYS A 130 -11.77 -26.72 -9.42
C LYS A 130 -10.85 -27.38 -10.46
N ALA A 131 -10.16 -28.43 -10.04
CA ALA A 131 -9.78 -29.46 -11.00
C ALA A 131 -11.09 -30.05 -11.56
N VAL A 132 -11.42 -29.68 -12.80
CA VAL A 132 -12.38 -30.40 -13.63
C VAL A 132 -11.86 -31.83 -13.72
N PRO A 133 -12.61 -32.88 -13.35
CA PRO A 133 -12.19 -34.23 -13.67
C PRO A 133 -12.20 -34.35 -15.20
N LEU A 134 -11.01 -34.59 -15.75
CA LEU A 134 -10.90 -35.15 -17.09
C LEU A 134 -11.24 -36.63 -16.97
N VAL A 135 -12.26 -37.00 -17.74
CA VAL A 135 -12.88 -38.33 -17.94
C VAL A 135 -13.89 -38.76 -16.87
#